data_AF-A0A1H4BMH7-F1
#
_entry.id   AF-A0A1H4BMH7-F1
#
_cell.length_a   1.000
_cell.length_b   1.000
_cell.length_c   1.000
_cell.angle_alpha   90.00
_cell.angle_beta   90.00
_cell.angle_gamma   90.00
#
_symmetry.space_group_name_H-M   'P 1'
#
loop_
_entity.id
_entity.type
_entity.pdbx_description
1 polymer ?
#
loop_
_entity_poly.entity_id
_entity_poly.type
_entity_poly.pdbx_seq_one_letter_code
_entity_poly.pdbx_strand_id
1 'polypeptide(L)'
;MMNHAEDLWPSAAYYQQVEQLRGLIGQPLYVVEIDSTEINAGVSFTGKPFVLLAIVDFPRPDPYRQLCPHLLVLDDGRGVNLGRVARISRERAFAPAAEDIVFSNQEFVENVLFAPRKLSRALVAATSRLALGEMLGKQPDTLLEKM
;
A
#
# COMPACT_ATOMS: atom_id res chain seq x y z
N MET A 1 -30.48 -1.03 11.98
CA MET A 1 -30.28 0.35 11.49
C MET A 1 -28.80 0.47 11.15
N MET A 2 -28.42 0.11 9.92
CA MET A 2 -27.02 0.18 9.49
C MET A 2 -26.69 1.65 9.25
N ASN A 3 -25.80 2.21 10.07
CA ASN A 3 -25.28 3.57 9.88
C ASN A 3 -24.46 3.58 8.58
N HIS A 4 -25.07 4.05 7.51
CA HIS A 4 -24.40 4.50 6.29
C HIS A 4 -23.66 5.82 6.56
N ALA A 5 -22.75 5.82 7.53
CA ALA A 5 -21.63 6.74 7.46
C ALA A 5 -20.75 6.17 6.34
N GLU A 6 -20.90 6.76 5.16
CA GLU A 6 -19.93 6.68 4.07
C GLU A 6 -18.52 6.54 4.66
N ASP A 7 -17.86 5.40 4.42
CA ASP A 7 -16.49 5.14 4.80
C ASP A 7 -15.60 6.24 4.20
N LEU A 8 -15.42 7.33 4.96
CA LEU A 8 -14.60 8.47 4.57
C LEU A 8 -13.20 7.95 4.33
N TRP A 9 -12.80 7.95 3.06
CA TRP A 9 -11.45 7.62 2.64
C TRP A 9 -10.63 8.91 2.55
N PRO A 10 -9.42 8.95 3.14
CA PRO A 10 -8.90 8.03 4.15
C PRO A 10 -9.60 8.17 5.50
N SER A 11 -9.51 7.12 6.32
CA SER A 11 -10.13 7.08 7.66
C SER A 11 -9.55 8.12 8.62
N ALA A 12 -10.28 8.46 9.68
CA ALA A 12 -9.76 9.37 10.72
C ALA A 12 -8.47 8.82 11.38
N ALA A 13 -8.37 7.50 11.54
CA ALA A 13 -7.18 6.84 12.06
C ALA A 13 -5.96 7.01 11.14
N TYR A 14 -6.16 7.11 9.82
CA TYR A 14 -5.08 7.43 8.89
C TYR A 14 -4.49 8.82 9.18
N TYR A 15 -5.32 9.85 9.31
CA TYR A 15 -4.84 11.20 9.57
C TYR A 15 -4.13 11.32 10.92
N GLN A 16 -4.59 10.61 11.96
CA GLN A 16 -3.90 10.55 13.24
C GLN A 16 -2.48 9.97 13.12
N GLN A 17 -2.33 8.89 12.35
CA GLN A 17 -1.01 8.29 12.08
C GLN A 17 -0.12 9.23 11.26
N VAL A 18 -0.68 9.97 10.30
CA VAL A 18 0.06 10.98 9.52
C VAL A 18 0.60 12.08 10.43
N GLU A 19 -0.21 12.59 11.36
CA GLU A 19 0.25 13.60 12.32
C GLU A 19 1.33 13.06 13.27
N GLN A 20 1.22 11.80 13.70
CA GLN A 20 2.30 11.14 14.44
C GLN A 20 3.60 11.07 13.62
N LEU A 21 3.51 10.74 12.33
CA LEU A 21 4.66 10.74 11.43
C LEU A 21 5.26 12.15 11.24
N ARG A 22 4.44 13.20 11.19
CA ARG A 22 4.95 14.59 11.10
C ARG A 22 5.84 14.94 12.29
N GLY A 23 5.51 14.44 13.48
CA GLY A 23 6.35 14.58 14.68
C GLY A 23 7.72 13.89 14.61
N LEU A 24 7.93 13.04 13.59
CA LEU A 24 9.15 12.25 13.39
C LEU A 24 10.01 12.77 12.22
N ILE A 25 9.66 13.92 11.63
CA ILE A 25 10.50 14.56 10.62
C ILE A 25 11.89 14.83 11.21
N GLY A 26 12.93 14.48 10.46
CA GLY A 26 14.33 14.52 10.87
C GLY A 26 14.83 13.27 11.60
N GLN A 27 13.96 12.29 11.87
CA GLN A 27 14.34 11.05 12.57
C GLN A 27 14.47 9.86 11.62
N PRO A 28 15.34 8.88 11.95
CA PRO A 28 15.39 7.62 11.23
C PRO A 28 14.14 6.77 11.48
N LEU A 29 13.61 6.18 10.42
CA LEU A 29 12.45 5.29 10.43
C LEU A 29 12.74 4.06 9.56
N TYR A 30 12.12 2.94 9.92
CA TYR A 30 12.12 1.73 9.12
C TYR A 30 10.82 1.64 8.34
N VAL A 31 10.93 1.67 7.01
CA VAL A 31 9.79 1.65 6.10
C VAL A 31 9.65 0.27 5.49
N VAL A 32 8.42 -0.26 5.53
CA VAL A 32 8.03 -1.49 4.87
C VAL A 32 7.18 -1.13 3.68
N GLU A 33 7.69 -1.41 2.48
CA GLU A 33 7.03 -1.05 1.24
C GLU A 33 6.22 -2.22 0.70
N ILE A 34 5.14 -1.90 0.00
CA ILE A 34 4.26 -2.85 -0.66
C ILE A 34 4.73 -2.99 -2.11
N ASP A 35 5.25 -4.16 -2.43
CA ASP A 35 5.58 -4.54 -3.80
C ASP A 35 4.38 -5.28 -4.41
N SER A 36 3.48 -4.53 -5.05
CA SER A 36 2.40 -5.13 -5.83
C SER A 36 2.85 -5.27 -7.27
N THR A 37 3.10 -6.51 -7.69
CA THR A 37 3.18 -6.87 -9.11
C THR A 37 1.77 -7.25 -9.60
N GLU A 38 1.55 -7.26 -10.92
CA GLU A 38 0.28 -7.65 -11.55
C GLU A 38 -0.23 -9.04 -11.13
N ILE A 39 0.65 -9.90 -10.60
CA ILE A 39 0.36 -11.30 -10.27
C ILE A 39 0.57 -11.61 -8.77
N ASN A 40 1.45 -10.88 -8.09
CA ASN A 40 1.78 -11.12 -6.68
C ASN A 40 1.89 -9.81 -5.89
N ALA A 41 1.20 -9.75 -4.75
CA ALA A 41 1.49 -8.76 -3.72
C ALA A 41 2.52 -9.32 -2.73
N GLY A 42 3.67 -8.67 -2.66
CA GLY A 42 4.76 -8.89 -1.72
C GLY A 42 5.03 -7.64 -0.88
N VAL A 43 5.95 -7.78 0.08
CA VAL A 43 6.43 -6.68 0.91
C VAL A 43 7.94 -6.60 0.78
N SER A 44 8.45 -5.40 0.51
CA SER A 44 9.88 -5.13 0.49
C SER A 44 10.34 -4.63 1.84
N PHE A 45 11.35 -5.31 2.37
CA PHE A 45 11.99 -4.97 3.63
C PHE A 45 13.49 -4.84 3.38
N THR A 46 13.99 -3.61 3.39
CA THR A 46 15.44 -3.37 3.24
C THR A 46 16.20 -3.57 4.54
N GLY A 47 15.52 -3.49 5.70
CA GLY A 47 16.13 -3.52 7.02
C GLY A 47 16.96 -2.28 7.37
N LYS A 48 17.09 -1.34 6.43
CA LYS A 48 17.86 -0.10 6.57
C LYS A 48 16.93 1.02 7.07
N PRO A 49 17.36 1.83 8.05
CA PRO A 49 16.63 3.04 8.42
C PRO A 49 16.82 4.14 7.37
N PHE A 50 15.76 4.90 7.13
CA PHE A 50 15.75 6.10 6.29
C PHE A 50 15.34 7.30 7.12
N VAL A 51 15.98 8.45 6.92
CA VAL A 51 15.58 9.67 7.63
C VAL A 51 14.37 10.29 6.91
N LEU A 52 13.30 10.54 7.67
CA LEU A 52 12.11 11.21 7.16
C LEU A 52 12.38 12.69 6.98
N LEU A 53 12.47 13.18 5.75
CA LEU A 53 12.74 14.59 5.47
C LEU A 53 11.47 15.45 5.44
N ALA A 54 10.38 14.91 4.89
CA ALA A 54 9.11 15.62 4.80
C ALA A 54 7.93 14.66 4.59
N ILE A 55 6.73 15.18 4.85
CA ILE A 55 5.46 14.58 4.44
C ILE A 55 4.70 15.65 3.66
N VAL A 56 4.47 15.37 2.38
CA VAL A 56 3.83 16.32 1.45
C VAL A 56 2.51 15.76 0.96
N ASP A 57 1.62 16.67 0.55
CA ASP A 57 0.36 16.27 -0.06
C ASP A 57 0.62 15.68 -1.45
N PHE A 58 0.02 14.53 -1.72
CA PHE A 58 0.07 13.90 -3.02
C PHE A 58 -1.00 14.53 -3.91
N PRO A 59 -0.63 15.07 -5.09
CA PRO A 59 -1.52 15.95 -5.86
C PRO A 59 -2.71 15.24 -6.51
N ARG A 60 -2.68 13.91 -6.63
CA ARG A 60 -3.70 13.11 -7.30
C ARG A 60 -4.00 11.84 -6.50
N PRO A 61 -4.55 11.98 -5.27
CA PRO A 61 -4.93 10.82 -4.48
C PRO A 61 -6.00 10.02 -5.22
N ASP A 62 -5.89 8.69 -5.17
CA ASP A 62 -6.78 7.77 -5.86
C ASP A 62 -6.95 6.49 -5.01
N PRO A 63 -8.13 6.29 -4.38
CA PRO A 63 -8.39 5.12 -3.56
C PRO A 63 -8.29 3.81 -4.35
N TYR A 64 -8.76 3.79 -5.60
CA TYR A 64 -8.75 2.58 -6.44
C TYR A 64 -7.35 2.15 -6.83
N ARG A 65 -6.40 3.09 -6.84
CA ARG A 65 -4.98 2.84 -7.14
C ARG A 65 -4.10 2.76 -5.90
N GLN A 66 -4.69 2.77 -4.70
CA GLN A 66 -3.97 2.81 -3.42
C GLN A 66 -2.97 3.98 -3.36
N LEU A 67 -3.38 5.14 -3.88
CA LEU A 67 -2.60 6.38 -3.82
C LEU A 67 -3.21 7.26 -2.72
N CYS A 68 -2.66 7.18 -1.52
CA CYS A 68 -3.12 8.00 -0.40
C CYS A 68 -2.79 9.49 -0.60
N PRO A 69 -3.46 10.40 0.14
CA PRO A 69 -3.24 11.84 0.05
C PRO A 69 -1.87 12.35 0.49
N HIS A 70 -1.00 11.50 1.05
CA HIS A 70 0.32 11.94 1.50
C HIS A 70 1.45 11.06 0.95
N LEU A 71 2.58 11.73 0.69
CA LEU A 71 3.83 11.16 0.21
C LEU A 71 4.93 11.45 1.24
N LEU A 72 5.69 10.42 1.60
CA LEU A 72 6.91 10.55 2.38
C LEU A 72 8.07 10.96 1.48
N VAL A 73 8.93 11.86 1.97
CA VAL A 73 10.22 12.19 1.35
C VAL A 73 11.33 11.67 2.25
N LEU A 74 12.20 10.83 1.69
CA LEU A 74 13.27 10.15 2.41
C LEU A 74 14.65 10.71 2.02
N ASP A 75 15.65 10.51 2.88
CA ASP A 75 17.02 11.00 2.71
C ASP A 75 17.83 10.34 1.59
N ASP A 76 17.37 9.19 1.10
CA ASP A 76 17.92 8.54 -0.09
C ASP A 76 17.41 9.15 -1.41
N GLY A 77 16.63 10.23 -1.33
CA GLY A 77 16.07 10.96 -2.46
C GLY A 77 14.76 10.37 -2.99
N ARG A 78 14.21 9.33 -2.36
CA ARG A 78 12.95 8.72 -2.79
C ARG A 78 11.73 9.44 -2.21
N GLY A 79 10.65 9.42 -3.00
CA GLY A 79 9.30 9.75 -2.57
C GLY A 79 8.44 8.51 -2.51
N VAL A 80 7.84 8.18 -1.37
CA VAL A 80 7.02 6.97 -1.19
C VAL A 80 5.60 7.35 -0.78
N ASN A 81 4.60 6.97 -1.57
CA ASN A 81 3.20 7.25 -1.23
C ASN A 81 2.77 6.36 -0.05
N LEU A 82 2.06 6.91 0.94
CA LEU A 82 1.65 6.14 2.12
C LEU A 82 0.75 4.94 1.80
N GLY A 83 0.04 4.96 0.68
CA GLY A 83 -0.73 3.80 0.22
C GLY A 83 0.13 2.64 -0.27
N ARG A 84 1.42 2.89 -0.55
CA ARG A 84 2.44 1.88 -0.89
C ARG A 84 3.30 1.48 0.30
N VAL A 85 2.95 1.93 1.49
CA VAL A 85 3.63 1.56 2.73
C VAL A 85 2.74 0.62 3.51
N ALA A 86 3.26 -0.56 3.89
CA ALA A 86 2.56 -1.50 4.75
C ALA A 86 2.69 -1.09 6.22
N ARG A 87 3.89 -0.67 6.63
CA ARG A 87 4.22 -0.32 8.01
C ARG A 87 5.39 0.63 8.10
N ILE A 88 5.39 1.50 9.12
CA ILE A 88 6.55 2.30 9.52
C ILE A 88 6.80 2.10 11.01
N SER A 89 8.07 1.91 11.38
CA SER A 89 8.49 1.77 12.79
C SER A 89 9.73 2.62 13.11
N ARG A 90 9.88 3.01 14.38
CA ARG A 90 10.98 3.91 14.83
C ARG A 90 12.28 3.18 15.11
N GLU A 91 12.22 2.15 15.95
CA GLU A 91 13.43 1.56 16.55
C GLU A 91 13.96 0.35 15.78
N ARG A 92 13.07 -0.44 15.16
CA ARG A 92 13.40 -1.74 14.60
C ARG A 92 12.68 -2.02 13.29
N ALA A 93 13.42 -2.56 12.31
CA ALA A 93 12.83 -3.04 11.06
C ALA A 93 12.02 -4.33 11.22
N PHE A 94 12.54 -5.27 12.01
CA PHE A 94 11.99 -6.62 12.15
C PHE A 94 11.35 -6.79 13.52
N ALA A 95 10.13 -7.34 13.53
CA ALA A 95 9.33 -7.57 14.75
C ALA A 95 9.36 -6.38 15.75
N PRO A 96 8.98 -5.16 15.33
CA PRO A 96 8.89 -4.02 16.24
C PRO A 96 7.82 -4.26 17.31
N ALA A 97 7.97 -3.64 18.48
CA ALA A 97 6.91 -3.60 19.48
C ALA A 97 5.72 -2.80 18.94
N ALA A 98 4.52 -3.01 19.50
CA ALA A 98 3.33 -2.33 19.05
C ALA A 98 3.45 -0.80 19.21
N GLU A 99 4.07 -0.32 20.30
CA GLU A 99 4.35 1.10 20.51
C GLU A 99 5.35 1.72 19.53
N ASP A 100 6.15 0.89 18.84
CA ASP A 100 7.14 1.36 17.89
C ASP A 100 6.56 1.54 16.48
N ILE A 101 5.36 1.00 16.24
CA ILE A 101 4.64 1.11 14.97
C ILE A 101 3.90 2.44 14.95
N VAL A 102 4.36 3.34 14.07
CA VAL A 102 3.82 4.72 13.95
C VAL A 102 2.88 4.88 12.77
N PHE A 103 2.92 3.91 11.83
CA PHE A 103 1.97 3.81 10.74
C PHE A 103 1.78 2.36 10.36
N SER A 104 0.54 1.97 10.09
CA SER A 104 0.16 0.66 9.56
C SER A 104 -1.00 0.80 8.58
N ASN A 105 -0.85 0.26 7.39
CA ASN A 105 -1.91 0.18 6.40
C ASN A 105 -2.73 -1.09 6.64
N GLN A 106 -3.63 -1.04 7.63
CA GLN A 106 -4.47 -2.18 8.05
C GLN A 106 -5.34 -2.71 6.90
N GLU A 107 -5.92 -1.82 6.09
CA GLU A 107 -6.76 -2.22 4.95
C GLU A 107 -5.97 -3.07 3.94
N PHE A 108 -4.74 -2.67 3.60
CA PHE A 108 -3.88 -3.47 2.74
C PHE A 108 -3.48 -4.80 3.41
N VAL A 109 -3.10 -4.74 4.68
CA VAL A 109 -2.66 -5.92 5.43
C VAL A 109 -3.77 -6.97 5.51
N GLU A 110 -5.00 -6.57 5.79
CA GLU A 110 -6.16 -7.46 5.90
C GLU A 110 -6.65 -7.96 4.53
N ASN A 111 -6.79 -7.05 3.55
CA ASN A 111 -7.41 -7.38 2.27
C ASN A 111 -6.43 -7.98 1.24
N VAL A 112 -5.11 -7.81 1.42
CA VAL A 112 -4.11 -8.22 0.42
C VAL A 112 -3.09 -9.21 0.98
N LEU A 113 -2.62 -9.05 2.22
CA LEU A 113 -1.69 -10.00 2.84
C LEU A 113 -2.40 -11.18 3.53
N PHE A 114 -3.55 -10.93 4.18
CA PHE A 114 -4.31 -11.96 4.92
C PHE A 114 -5.56 -12.48 4.22
N ALA A 115 -5.98 -11.89 3.10
CA ALA A 115 -7.05 -12.48 2.31
C ALA A 115 -6.68 -13.93 1.96
N PRO A 116 -7.55 -14.92 2.24
CA PRO A 116 -7.26 -16.31 1.93
C PRO A 116 -7.02 -16.40 0.44
N ARG A 117 -5.75 -16.61 0.05
CA ARG A 117 -5.35 -16.91 -1.33
C ARG A 117 -5.98 -18.23 -1.74
N LYS A 118 -7.27 -18.23 -2.07
CA LYS A 118 -7.86 -19.22 -2.96
C LYS A 118 -7.38 -18.85 -4.35
N LEU A 119 -6.12 -19.19 -4.63
CA LEU A 119 -5.57 -19.30 -5.98
C LEU A 119 -6.35 -20.40 -6.70
N SER A 120 -7.59 -20.10 -7.07
CA SER A 120 -8.33 -20.98 -7.97
C SER A 120 -7.63 -20.90 -9.33
N ARG A 121 -7.52 -22.04 -10.01
CA ARG A 121 -6.97 -22.09 -11.38
C ARG A 121 -7.63 -21.07 -12.31
N ALA A 122 -8.92 -20.79 -12.08
CA ALA A 122 -9.69 -19.81 -12.83
C ALA A 122 -9.20 -18.37 -12.60
N LEU A 123 -8.91 -17.99 -11.35
CA LEU A 123 -8.42 -16.64 -11.03
C LEU A 123 -7.03 -16.39 -11.60
N VAL A 124 -6.12 -17.36 -11.47
CA VAL A 124 -4.77 -17.29 -12.05
C VAL A 124 -4.86 -17.17 -13.57
N ALA A 125 -5.72 -17.95 -14.22
CA ALA A 125 -5.88 -17.89 -15.67
C ALA A 125 -6.51 -16.57 -16.14
N ALA A 126 -7.38 -15.94 -15.35
CA ALA A 126 -7.96 -14.63 -15.68
C ALA A 126 -6.91 -13.52 -15.56
N THR A 127 -6.17 -13.47 -14.44
CA THR A 127 -5.14 -12.45 -14.20
C THR A 127 -3.98 -12.57 -15.19
N SER A 128 -3.50 -13.79 -15.47
CA SER A 128 -2.42 -13.99 -16.45
C SER A 128 -2.84 -13.61 -17.87
N ARG A 129 -4.11 -13.82 -18.25
CA ARG A 129 -4.60 -13.40 -19.57
C ARG A 129 -4.71 -11.88 -19.69
N LEU A 130 -5.09 -11.20 -18.61
CA LEU A 130 -5.13 -9.73 -18.56
C LEU A 130 -3.72 -9.14 -18.69
N ALA A 131 -2.76 -9.59 -17.87
CA ALA A 131 -1.36 -9.14 -17.94
C ALA A 131 -0.72 -9.40 -19.32
N LEU A 132 -0.95 -10.59 -19.90
CA LEU A 132 -0.46 -10.91 -21.24
C LEU A 132 -1.17 -10.09 -22.34
N GLY A 133 -2.44 -9.75 -22.15
CA GLY A 133 -3.20 -8.89 -23.06
C GLY A 133 -2.61 -7.48 -23.13
N GLU A 134 -2.28 -6.90 -21.97
CA GLU A 134 -1.66 -5.58 -21.88
C GLU A 134 -0.26 -5.56 -22.49
N MET A 135 0.57 -6.58 -22.22
CA MET A 135 1.91 -6.69 -22.81
C MET A 135 1.90 -6.90 -24.33
N LEU A 136 0.83 -7.49 -24.87
CA LEU A 136 0.68 -7.77 -26.31
C LEU A 136 -0.22 -6.75 -27.04
N GLY A 137 -0.71 -5.72 -26.34
CA GLY A 137 -1.56 -4.67 -26.92
C GLY A 137 -2.94 -5.15 -27.38
N LYS A 138 -3.46 -6.24 -26.80
CA LYS A 138 -4.81 -6.76 -27.10
C LYS A 138 -5.72 -6.55 -25.90
N GLN A 139 -6.74 -5.68 -26.04
CA GLN A 139 -7.78 -5.55 -25.01
C GLN A 139 -8.64 -6.83 -24.93
N PRO A 140 -9.14 -7.21 -23.74
CA PRO A 140 -9.84 -8.48 -23.52
C PRO A 140 -11.32 -8.40 -23.91
N ASP A 141 -11.66 -7.72 -25.00
CA ASP A 141 -13.02 -7.73 -25.55
C ASP A 141 -13.06 -8.68 -26.75
N THR A 142 -13.22 -9.99 -26.49
CA THR A 142 -13.79 -10.96 -27.46
C THR A 142 -13.93 -12.42 -26.95
N LEU A 143 -13.94 -12.70 -25.65
CA LEU A 143 -14.08 -14.10 -25.17
C LEU A 143 -15.13 -14.33 -24.08
N LEU A 144 -16.07 -13.40 -23.87
CA LEU A 144 -17.31 -13.69 -23.12
C LEU A 144 -18.53 -13.92 -24.02
N GLU A 145 -18.42 -13.74 -25.34
CA GLU A 145 -19.43 -14.18 -26.31
C GLU A 145 -19.03 -15.52 -26.94
N LYS A 146 -19.08 -16.57 -26.13
CA LYS A 146 -19.54 -17.92 -26.50
C LYS A 146 -19.11 -18.90 -25.41
N MET A 147 -20.12 -19.37 -24.69
CA MET A 147 -20.31 -20.77 -24.29
C MET A 147 -19.26 -21.38 -23.37
#